data_AF-A0A964XTW2-F1
#
_entry.id   AF-A0A964XTW2-F1
#
_cell.length_a   1.000
_cell.length_b   1.000
_cell.length_c   1.000
_cell.angle_alpha   90.00
_cell.angle_beta   90.00
_cell.angle_gamma   90.00
#
_symmetry.space_group_name_H-M   'P 1'
#
loop_
_entity.id
_entity.type
_entity.pdbx_description
1 polymer ?
#
loop_
_entity_poly.entity_id
_entity_poly.type
_entity_poly.pdbx_seq_one_letter_code
_entity_poly.pdbx_strand_id
1 'polypeptide(L)'
;DQKGLYTADPRRDPDAQFVHEARAGDAALEAMAGGTGSSWGKGGMITKILAAKRAAGSGASTVIAWGREPDVLLRLSRGESIGTLLVAPTHKQQARKQWMADHLQLRGSVQIDAGAVVKLRDEGKSLLPIGMVSVEGDFSRGDVIAVRDEQGQEIARGLANYASAEARLLCRKASTDIERLLGYVAEPEIVHRDNLVVTR
;
A
#
# COMPACT_ATOMS: atom_id res chain seq x y z
N ASP A 1 10.44 22.74 19.25
CA ASP A 1 10.68 21.34 18.80
C ASP A 1 11.02 20.45 19.98
N GLN A 2 10.61 19.18 19.89
CA GLN A 2 10.82 18.15 20.93
C GLN A 2 11.61 16.98 20.32
N LYS A 3 12.25 16.18 21.19
CA LYS A 3 13.03 14.99 20.79
C LYS A 3 12.20 13.87 20.17
N GLY A 4 10.91 13.82 20.53
CA GLY A 4 9.94 12.79 20.16
C GLY A 4 8.61 13.09 20.85
N LEU A 5 7.77 12.08 20.99
CA LEU A 5 6.50 12.15 21.71
C LEU A 5 6.71 11.92 23.21
N TYR A 6 5.95 12.65 24.02
CA TYR A 6 5.84 12.45 25.46
C TYR A 6 4.38 12.14 25.82
N THR A 7 4.15 11.47 26.96
CA THR A 7 2.80 11.15 27.46
C THR A 7 1.99 12.40 27.84
N ALA A 8 2.66 13.51 28.15
CA ALA A 8 2.12 14.84 28.39
C ALA A 8 3.13 15.91 27.96
N ASP A 9 2.79 17.20 28.01
CA ASP A 9 3.76 18.27 27.73
C ASP A 9 4.81 18.33 28.86
N PRO A 10 6.09 17.97 28.63
CA PRO A 10 7.11 17.90 29.68
C PRO A 10 7.47 19.28 30.27
N ARG A 11 6.97 20.37 29.67
CA ARG A 11 7.11 21.73 30.23
C ARG A 11 6.08 22.03 31.32
N ARG A 12 5.00 21.26 31.36
CA ARG A 12 3.84 21.47 32.26
C ARG A 12 3.65 20.33 33.23
N ASP A 13 4.04 19.13 32.82
CA ASP A 13 3.94 17.91 33.62
C ASP A 13 5.35 17.34 33.85
N PRO A 14 5.88 17.39 35.09
CA PRO A 14 7.18 16.82 35.41
C PRO A 14 7.20 15.28 35.33
N ASP A 15 6.04 14.62 35.37
CA ASP A 15 5.90 13.17 35.26
C ASP A 15 5.74 12.72 33.80
N ALA A 16 5.84 13.63 32.83
CA ALA A 16 5.76 13.31 31.41
C ALA A 16 6.88 12.35 30.99
N GLN A 17 6.49 11.15 30.55
CA GLN A 17 7.41 10.11 30.11
C GLN A 17 7.63 10.17 28.61
N PHE A 18 8.86 9.86 28.19
CA PHE A 18 9.20 9.77 26.78
C PHE A 18 8.64 8.49 26.17
N VAL A 19 7.93 8.62 25.05
CA VAL A 19 7.40 7.48 24.31
C VAL A 19 8.46 7.01 23.31
N HIS A 20 9.15 5.91 23.63
CA HIS A 20 10.15 5.31 22.74
C HIS A 20 9.50 4.55 21.57
N GLU A 21 8.47 3.77 21.87
CA GLU A 21 7.76 2.95 20.90
C GLU A 21 6.26 2.94 21.21
N ALA A 22 5.43 3.00 20.17
CA ALA A 22 3.99 2.82 20.29
C ALA A 22 3.39 2.26 19.00
N ARG A 23 2.16 1.76 19.07
CA ARG A 23 1.41 1.29 17.90
C ARG A 23 0.88 2.48 17.11
N ALA A 24 1.21 2.57 15.83
CA ALA A 24 0.66 3.59 14.95
C ALA A 24 -0.87 3.47 14.86
N GLY A 25 -1.58 4.57 15.09
CA GLY A 25 -3.04 4.64 15.04
C GLY A 25 -3.75 4.34 16.37
N ASP A 26 -3.03 4.12 17.46
CA ASP A 26 -3.61 4.07 18.80
C ASP A 26 -4.24 5.44 19.17
N ALA A 27 -5.50 5.42 19.59
CA ALA A 27 -6.27 6.61 19.98
C ALA A 27 -5.64 7.34 21.17
N ALA A 28 -4.90 6.63 22.03
CA ALA A 28 -4.19 7.23 23.14
C ALA A 28 -3.12 8.24 22.67
N LEU A 29 -2.48 8.01 21.52
CA LEU A 29 -1.47 8.93 20.96
C LEU A 29 -2.10 10.27 20.54
N GLU A 30 -3.31 10.23 19.97
CA GLU A 30 -4.04 11.43 19.59
C GLU A 30 -4.44 12.24 20.82
N ALA A 31 -4.84 11.58 21.91
CA ALA A 31 -5.13 12.23 23.18
C ALA A 31 -3.88 12.88 23.81
N MET A 32 -2.75 12.15 23.83
CA MET A 32 -1.47 12.65 24.35
C MET A 32 -0.98 13.88 23.58
N ALA A 33 -1.16 13.91 22.26
CA ALA A 33 -0.74 15.02 21.41
C ALA A 33 -1.79 16.12 21.23
N GLY A 34 -3.02 15.88 21.66
CA GLY A 34 -4.17 16.80 21.57
C GLY A 34 -4.46 17.57 22.87
N GLY A 35 -3.73 17.30 23.95
CA GLY A 35 -3.90 17.95 25.25
C GLY A 35 -3.73 19.48 25.22
N THR A 36 -4.72 20.17 25.82
CA THR A 36 -4.90 21.62 26.02
C THR A 36 -3.66 22.52 25.82
N GLY A 37 -3.54 23.16 24.66
CA GLY A 37 -2.59 24.27 24.49
C GLY A 37 -2.28 24.74 23.07
N SER A 38 -2.40 23.89 22.04
CA SER A 38 -2.15 24.35 20.66
C SER A 38 -3.45 24.53 19.91
N SER A 39 -4.03 25.73 20.07
CA SER A 39 -4.98 26.30 19.11
C SER A 39 -4.42 26.16 17.69
N TRP A 40 -5.03 25.32 16.87
CA TRP A 40 -4.98 25.40 15.40
C TRP A 40 -3.58 25.72 14.81
N GLY A 41 -2.60 24.85 15.03
CA GLY A 41 -1.26 24.97 14.44
C GLY A 41 -1.08 24.00 13.28
N LYS A 42 -0.95 24.52 12.06
CA LYS A 42 -0.46 23.77 10.89
C LYS A 42 0.99 23.28 11.20
N GLY A 43 1.17 22.08 11.74
CA GLY A 43 2.51 21.46 11.93
C GLY A 43 2.87 20.87 13.32
N GLY A 44 1.91 20.73 14.25
CA GLY A 44 2.14 20.20 15.60
C GLY A 44 2.48 18.70 15.71
N MET A 45 2.59 18.17 16.94
CA MET A 45 2.81 16.74 17.20
C MET A 45 1.63 15.89 16.73
N ILE A 46 0.40 16.39 16.92
CA ILE A 46 -0.82 15.72 16.45
C ILE A 46 -0.80 15.47 14.93
N THR A 47 -0.31 16.43 14.14
CA THR A 47 -0.19 16.26 12.68
C THR A 47 0.79 15.15 12.30
N LYS A 48 1.87 14.97 13.07
CA LYS A 48 2.86 13.89 12.86
C LYS A 48 2.27 12.51 13.20
N ILE A 49 1.48 12.43 14.27
CA ILE A 49 0.77 11.20 14.65
C ILE A 49 -0.28 10.84 13.60
N LEU A 50 -1.06 11.81 13.11
CA LEU A 50 -2.03 11.57 12.05
C LEU A 50 -1.36 11.14 10.73
N ALA A 51 -0.19 11.73 10.40
CA ALA A 51 0.60 11.29 9.26
C ALA A 51 1.12 9.86 9.42
N ALA A 52 1.62 9.49 10.61
CA ALA A 52 2.06 8.14 10.92
C ALA A 52 0.91 7.13 10.86
N LYS A 53 -0.29 7.49 11.36
CA LYS A 53 -1.52 6.68 11.24
C LYS A 53 -1.87 6.42 9.77
N ARG A 54 -1.78 7.44 8.91
CA ARG A 54 -2.00 7.28 7.47
C ARG A 54 -0.94 6.38 6.82
N ALA A 55 0.34 6.58 7.14
CA ALA A 55 1.43 5.76 6.61
C ALA A 55 1.28 4.28 7.01
N ALA A 56 0.88 4.02 8.26
CA ALA A 56 0.61 2.69 8.78
C ALA A 56 -0.51 1.95 8.03
N GLY A 57 -1.45 2.67 7.39
CA GLY A 57 -2.46 2.11 6.49
C GLY A 57 -1.88 1.39 5.26
N SER A 58 -0.62 1.68 4.90
CA SER A 58 0.16 0.96 3.88
C SER A 58 1.22 0.02 4.46
N GLY A 59 1.18 -0.19 5.79
CA GLY A 59 2.13 -1.02 6.53
C GLY A 59 3.50 -0.38 6.76
N ALA A 60 3.60 0.95 6.62
CA ALA A 60 4.83 1.69 6.89
C ALA A 60 4.89 2.16 8.35
N SER A 61 5.87 1.65 9.10
CA SER A 61 6.24 2.21 10.41
C SER A 61 6.86 3.60 10.23
N THR A 62 6.68 4.47 11.21
CA THR A 62 7.13 5.87 11.15
C THR A 62 7.98 6.20 12.36
N VAL A 63 9.10 6.91 12.17
CA VAL A 63 9.91 7.45 13.26
C VAL A 63 9.72 8.97 13.34
N ILE A 64 9.47 9.47 14.54
CA ILE A 64 9.46 10.91 14.85
C ILE A 64 10.73 11.22 15.65
N ALA A 65 11.70 11.86 15.00
CA ALA A 65 12.97 12.25 15.61
C ALA A 65 13.24 13.74 15.46
N TRP A 66 14.11 14.29 16.31
CA TRP A 66 14.52 15.69 16.23
C TRP A 66 15.60 15.87 15.16
N GLY A 67 15.31 16.71 14.16
CA GLY A 67 16.22 16.93 13.03
C GLY A 67 17.56 17.60 13.38
N ARG A 68 17.77 18.03 14.63
CA ARG A 68 19.06 18.55 15.09
C ARG A 68 19.96 17.49 15.73
N GLU A 69 19.48 16.26 15.86
CA GLU A 69 20.32 15.13 16.26
C GLU A 69 21.41 14.90 15.19
N PRO A 70 22.70 14.86 15.58
CA PRO A 70 23.79 14.59 14.65
C PRO A 70 23.60 13.24 13.95
N ASP A 71 23.76 13.23 12.64
CA ASP A 71 23.68 12.03 11.78
C ASP A 71 22.41 11.19 11.97
N VAL A 72 21.28 11.82 12.35
CA VAL A 72 20.05 11.13 12.76
C VAL A 72 19.58 10.07 11.76
N LEU A 73 19.64 10.36 10.45
CA LEU A 73 19.21 9.41 9.42
C LEU A 73 20.17 8.21 9.28
N LEU A 74 21.48 8.43 9.41
CA LEU A 74 22.49 7.37 9.32
C LEU A 74 22.46 6.47 10.55
N ARG A 75 22.19 7.03 11.72
CA ARG A 75 22.07 6.29 12.97
C ARG A 75 20.79 5.47 13.02
N LEU A 76 19.67 6.05 12.61
CA LEU A 76 18.40 5.34 12.44
C LEU A 76 18.52 4.18 11.44
N SER A 77 19.20 4.37 10.31
CA SER A 77 19.36 3.31 9.31
C SER A 77 20.24 2.14 9.79
N ARG A 78 21.09 2.37 10.80
CA ARG A 78 21.88 1.34 11.50
C ARG A 78 21.12 0.65 12.63
N GLY A 79 19.87 1.04 12.88
CA GLY A 79 19.02 0.44 13.91
C GLY A 79 19.10 1.13 15.28
N GLU A 80 19.74 2.30 15.39
CA GLU A 80 19.76 3.04 16.66
C GLU A 80 18.36 3.60 16.97
N SER A 81 17.84 3.36 18.17
CA SER A 81 16.53 3.86 18.61
C SER A 81 16.60 5.34 18.98
N ILE A 82 16.25 6.22 18.02
CA ILE A 82 16.24 7.67 18.20
C ILE A 82 14.82 8.21 18.00
N GLY A 83 14.35 9.02 18.96
CA GLY A 83 13.01 9.58 18.88
C GLY A 83 11.93 8.55 19.26
N THR A 84 10.76 8.68 18.66
CA THR A 84 9.61 7.79 18.87
C THR A 84 9.35 6.94 17.64
N LEU A 85 9.33 5.62 17.79
CA LEU A 85 8.93 4.67 16.76
C LEU A 85 7.42 4.38 16.86
N LEU A 86 6.70 4.61 15.76
CA LEU A 86 5.30 4.26 15.60
C LEU A 86 5.19 3.06 14.66
N VAL A 87 4.96 1.88 15.25
CA VAL A 87 4.96 0.59 14.55
C VAL A 87 3.64 0.39 13.82
N ALA A 88 3.69 0.15 12.51
CA ALA A 88 2.51 -0.21 11.75
C ALA A 88 2.02 -1.62 12.16
N PRO A 89 0.73 -1.80 12.49
CA PRO A 89 0.22 -3.09 12.96
C PRO A 89 0.10 -4.13 11.84
N THR A 90 0.06 -3.68 10.59
CA THR A 90 -0.16 -4.53 9.41
C THR A 90 1.11 -4.58 8.57
N HIS A 91 1.50 -5.77 8.13
CA HIS A 91 2.66 -5.93 7.25
C HIS A 91 2.40 -5.27 5.88
N LYS A 92 3.41 -4.62 5.27
CA LYS A 92 3.28 -3.85 4.01
C LYS A 92 2.50 -4.57 2.89
N GLN A 93 2.77 -5.86 2.70
CA GLN A 93 2.07 -6.66 1.69
C GLN A 93 0.57 -6.86 2.00
N GLN A 94 0.20 -7.06 3.27
CA GLN A 94 -1.20 -7.18 3.67
C GLN A 94 -1.95 -5.85 3.51
N ALA A 95 -1.30 -4.73 3.84
CA ALA A 95 -1.88 -3.40 3.72
C ALA A 95 -2.16 -3.01 2.25
N ARG A 96 -1.23 -3.31 1.33
CA ARG A 96 -1.44 -3.07 -0.11
C ARG A 96 -2.58 -3.91 -0.68
N LYS A 97 -2.66 -5.18 -0.27
CA LYS A 97 -3.76 -6.07 -0.64
C LYS A 97 -5.11 -5.57 -0.10
N GLN A 98 -5.13 -5.09 1.15
CA GLN A 98 -6.33 -4.49 1.74
C GLN A 98 -6.78 -3.24 0.96
N TRP A 99 -5.85 -2.35 0.60
CA TRP A 99 -6.17 -1.17 -0.20
C TRP A 99 -6.84 -1.52 -1.54
N MET A 100 -6.34 -2.57 -2.21
CA MET A 100 -6.94 -3.06 -3.46
C MET A 100 -8.32 -3.70 -3.24
N ALA A 101 -8.54 -4.35 -2.10
CA ALA A 101 -9.86 -4.88 -1.75
C ALA A 101 -10.88 -3.77 -1.48
N ASP A 102 -10.44 -2.68 -0.83
CA ASP A 102 -11.29 -1.57 -0.40
C ASP A 102 -11.61 -0.54 -1.51
N HIS A 103 -10.76 -0.41 -2.54
CA HIS A 103 -10.98 0.56 -3.64
C HIS A 103 -11.89 -0.01 -4.74
N LEU A 104 -13.19 0.17 -4.50
CA LEU A 104 -14.32 -0.48 -5.19
C LEU A 104 -14.64 0.02 -6.62
N GLN A 105 -14.01 1.09 -7.12
CA GLN A 105 -14.32 1.62 -8.47
C GLN A 105 -13.58 0.81 -9.55
N LEU A 106 -14.05 -0.41 -9.80
CA LEU A 106 -13.58 -1.26 -10.88
C LEU A 106 -13.96 -0.63 -12.23
N ARG A 107 -13.02 0.07 -12.87
CA ARG A 107 -13.25 0.70 -14.19
C ARG A 107 -13.23 -0.30 -15.36
N GLY A 108 -12.79 -1.53 -15.09
CA GLY A 108 -12.85 -2.62 -16.05
C GLY A 108 -12.51 -3.97 -15.44
N SER A 109 -12.53 -4.99 -16.29
CA SER A 109 -12.22 -6.36 -15.91
C SER A 109 -11.56 -7.14 -17.04
N VAL A 110 -10.88 -8.22 -16.67
CA VAL A 110 -10.35 -9.21 -17.61
C VAL A 110 -10.96 -10.57 -17.28
N GLN A 111 -11.46 -11.24 -18.31
CA GLN A 111 -11.91 -12.63 -18.19
C GLN A 111 -10.73 -13.56 -18.48
N ILE A 112 -10.59 -14.65 -17.75
CA ILE A 112 -9.45 -15.56 -17.87
C ILE A 112 -9.90 -17.02 -18.02
N ASP A 113 -9.06 -17.83 -18.66
CA ASP A 113 -9.33 -19.26 -18.85
C ASP A 113 -9.12 -20.08 -17.57
N ALA A 114 -9.66 -21.30 -17.57
CA ALA A 114 -9.57 -22.21 -16.44
C ALA A 114 -8.11 -22.49 -15.98
N GLY A 115 -7.15 -22.53 -16.91
CA GLY A 115 -5.74 -22.75 -16.56
C GLY A 115 -5.12 -21.56 -15.82
N ALA A 116 -5.50 -20.35 -16.21
CA ALA A 116 -5.12 -19.13 -15.51
C ALA A 116 -5.82 -19.02 -14.15
N VAL A 117 -7.10 -19.43 -14.04
CA VAL A 117 -7.81 -19.50 -12.74
C VAL A 117 -7.03 -20.33 -11.73
N VAL A 118 -6.62 -21.55 -12.10
CA VAL A 118 -5.84 -22.44 -11.21
C VAL A 118 -4.52 -21.79 -10.80
N LYS A 119 -3.78 -21.21 -11.76
CA LYS A 119 -2.50 -20.55 -11.48
C LYS A 119 -2.63 -19.34 -10.54
N LEU A 120 -3.68 -18.54 -10.70
CA LEU A 120 -3.91 -17.39 -9.84
C LEU A 120 -4.38 -17.81 -8.44
N ARG A 121 -5.45 -18.62 -8.38
CA ARG A 121 -6.15 -18.95 -7.13
C ARG A 121 -5.36 -19.93 -6.28
N ASP A 122 -4.82 -20.98 -6.91
CA ASP A 122 -4.27 -22.14 -6.19
C ASP A 122 -2.73 -22.06 -6.08
N GLU A 123 -2.04 -21.46 -7.06
CA GLU A 123 -0.57 -21.36 -7.07
C GLU A 123 -0.02 -19.95 -6.75
N GLY A 124 -0.88 -18.92 -6.64
CA GLY A 124 -0.45 -17.55 -6.32
C GLY A 124 0.46 -16.92 -7.38
N LYS A 125 0.30 -17.29 -8.66
CA LYS A 125 1.08 -16.76 -9.78
C LYS A 125 0.47 -15.48 -10.36
N SER A 126 1.28 -14.75 -11.13
CA SER A 126 0.86 -13.57 -11.87
C SER A 126 -0.09 -13.92 -13.03
N LEU A 127 -0.92 -12.97 -13.44
CA LEU A 127 -1.76 -13.11 -14.63
C LEU A 127 -0.96 -12.74 -15.89
N LEU A 128 -0.74 -13.72 -16.77
CA LEU A 128 -0.11 -13.53 -18.07
C LEU A 128 -1.15 -13.25 -19.17
N PRO A 129 -0.80 -12.51 -20.24
CA PRO A 129 -1.74 -12.20 -21.32
C PRO A 129 -2.32 -13.44 -22.02
N ILE A 130 -1.55 -14.52 -22.08
CA ILE A 130 -1.95 -15.79 -22.72
C ILE A 130 -3.21 -16.41 -22.08
N GLY A 131 -3.40 -16.16 -20.78
CA GLY A 131 -4.53 -16.67 -20.01
C GLY A 131 -5.79 -15.82 -20.09
N MET A 132 -5.73 -14.64 -20.72
CA MET A 132 -6.89 -13.76 -20.88
C MET A 132 -7.79 -14.21 -22.03
N VAL A 133 -9.11 -14.19 -21.83
CA VAL A 133 -10.13 -14.50 -22.83
C VAL A 133 -10.74 -13.22 -23.41
N SER A 134 -11.04 -12.25 -22.56
CA SER A 134 -11.67 -10.98 -22.95
C SER A 134 -11.27 -9.85 -22.00
N VAL A 135 -11.47 -8.61 -22.44
CA VAL A 135 -11.20 -7.39 -21.68
C VAL A 135 -12.41 -6.47 -21.79
N GLU A 136 -12.97 -6.10 -20.64
CA GLU A 136 -14.18 -5.28 -20.52
C GLU A 136 -13.90 -3.96 -19.80
N GLY A 137 -14.63 -2.91 -20.18
CA GLY A 137 -14.47 -1.57 -19.61
C GLY A 137 -13.19 -0.87 -20.07
N ASP A 138 -12.94 0.32 -19.53
CA ASP A 138 -11.79 1.14 -19.87
C ASP A 138 -11.00 1.51 -18.62
N PHE A 139 -9.71 1.17 -18.65
CA PHE A 139 -8.79 1.34 -17.54
C PHE A 139 -7.41 1.70 -18.06
N SER A 140 -6.65 2.40 -17.22
CA SER A 140 -5.25 2.78 -17.45
C SER A 140 -4.30 1.86 -16.69
N ARG A 141 -3.02 1.90 -17.06
CA ARG A 141 -1.97 1.29 -16.24
C ARG A 141 -2.03 1.84 -14.80
N GLY A 142 -1.98 0.95 -13.83
CA GLY A 142 -2.08 1.25 -12.40
C GLY A 142 -3.51 1.28 -11.86
N ASP A 143 -4.54 1.16 -12.69
CA ASP A 143 -5.91 1.02 -12.21
C ASP A 143 -6.14 -0.38 -11.61
N VAL A 144 -7.01 -0.45 -10.60
CA VAL A 144 -7.49 -1.73 -10.06
C VAL A 144 -8.56 -2.30 -10.99
N ILE A 145 -8.33 -3.50 -11.50
CA ILE A 145 -9.24 -4.25 -12.37
C ILE A 145 -9.69 -5.55 -11.72
N ALA A 146 -10.88 -6.01 -12.08
CA ALA A 146 -11.38 -7.32 -11.68
C ALA A 146 -10.83 -8.41 -12.62
N VAL A 147 -10.57 -9.58 -12.06
CA VAL A 147 -10.21 -10.79 -12.79
C VAL A 147 -11.35 -11.78 -12.61
N ARG A 148 -11.99 -12.16 -13.71
CA ARG A 148 -13.18 -13.02 -13.74
C ARG A 148 -12.88 -14.34 -14.42
N ASP A 149 -13.52 -15.40 -13.96
CA ASP A 149 -13.52 -16.68 -14.69
C ASP A 149 -14.45 -16.66 -15.91
N GLU A 150 -14.50 -17.77 -16.64
CA GLU A 150 -15.36 -17.93 -17.82
C GLU A 150 -16.87 -17.83 -17.50
N GLN A 151 -17.25 -18.00 -16.24
CA GLN A 151 -18.63 -17.86 -15.75
C GLN A 151 -18.96 -16.42 -15.30
N GLY A 152 -17.98 -15.51 -15.34
CA GLY A 152 -18.12 -14.12 -14.94
C GLY A 152 -17.97 -13.90 -13.43
N GLN A 153 -17.66 -14.94 -12.66
CA GLN A 153 -17.40 -14.83 -11.23
C GLN A 153 -16.03 -14.17 -11.03
N GLU A 154 -16.01 -13.15 -10.17
CA GLU A 154 -14.76 -12.50 -9.80
C GLU A 154 -13.94 -13.44 -8.89
N ILE A 155 -12.72 -13.74 -9.32
CA ILE A 155 -11.80 -14.61 -8.59
C ILE A 155 -10.61 -13.84 -7.98
N ALA A 156 -10.32 -12.66 -8.51
CA ALA A 156 -9.25 -11.81 -8.01
C ALA A 156 -9.44 -10.34 -8.44
N ARG A 157 -8.65 -9.46 -7.83
CA ARG A 157 -8.48 -8.06 -8.23
C ARG A 157 -7.00 -7.73 -8.32
N GLY A 158 -6.65 -6.82 -9.23
CA GLY A 158 -5.26 -6.60 -9.62
C GLY A 158 -4.96 -5.18 -10.06
N LEU A 159 -3.73 -4.71 -9.88
CA LEU A 159 -3.25 -3.51 -10.58
C LEU A 159 -2.85 -3.87 -12.01
N ALA A 160 -3.44 -3.20 -12.99
CA ALA A 160 -3.13 -3.43 -14.39
C ALA A 160 -1.76 -2.86 -14.77
N ASN A 161 -0.92 -3.66 -15.44
CA ASN A 161 0.36 -3.19 -16.00
C ASN A 161 0.21 -2.52 -17.37
N TYR A 162 -0.94 -2.69 -18.02
CA TYR A 162 -1.27 -2.19 -19.36
C TYR A 162 -2.66 -1.54 -19.36
N ALA A 163 -2.88 -0.56 -20.25
CA ALA A 163 -4.21 0.03 -20.43
C ALA A 163 -5.16 -0.93 -21.17
N SER A 164 -6.48 -0.69 -21.09
CA SER A 164 -7.50 -1.57 -21.69
C SER A 164 -7.29 -1.80 -23.20
N ALA A 165 -6.90 -0.76 -23.95
CA ALA A 165 -6.61 -0.86 -25.38
C ALA A 165 -5.43 -1.80 -25.68
N GLU A 166 -4.37 -1.75 -24.87
CA GLU A 166 -3.19 -2.60 -25.00
C GLU A 166 -3.50 -4.03 -24.54
N ALA A 167 -4.20 -4.17 -23.41
CA ALA A 167 -4.63 -5.45 -22.88
C ALA A 167 -5.50 -6.23 -23.89
N ARG A 168 -6.34 -5.54 -24.68
CA ARG A 168 -7.11 -6.15 -25.78
C ARG A 168 -6.19 -6.70 -26.89
N LEU A 169 -5.11 -6.00 -27.23
CA LEU A 169 -4.13 -6.46 -28.23
C LEU A 169 -3.29 -7.66 -27.73
N LEU A 170 -2.97 -7.67 -26.44
CA LEU A 170 -2.19 -8.72 -25.78
C LEU A 170 -3.02 -9.96 -25.41
N CYS A 171 -4.36 -9.87 -25.46
CA CYS A 171 -5.26 -10.97 -25.10
C CYS A 171 -4.94 -12.23 -25.93
N ARG A 172 -4.76 -13.36 -25.25
CA ARG A 172 -4.35 -14.66 -25.84
C ARG A 172 -2.98 -14.64 -26.54
N LYS A 173 -2.06 -13.74 -26.14
CA LYS A 173 -0.69 -13.67 -26.69
C LYS A 173 0.34 -14.10 -25.65
N ALA A 174 1.45 -14.65 -26.11
CA ALA A 174 2.57 -14.95 -25.23
C ALA A 174 3.25 -13.64 -24.79
N SER A 175 3.85 -13.61 -23.60
CA SER A 175 4.58 -12.43 -23.12
C SER A 175 5.73 -12.01 -24.05
N THR A 176 6.27 -12.96 -24.82
CA THR A 176 7.30 -12.71 -25.86
C THR A 176 6.77 -11.92 -27.06
N ASP A 177 5.46 -11.87 -27.28
CA ASP A 177 4.85 -11.11 -28.38
C ASP A 177 4.59 -9.63 -28.02
N ILE A 178 4.75 -9.25 -26.75
CA ILE A 178 4.38 -7.91 -26.26
C ILE A 178 5.10 -6.81 -27.04
N GLU A 179 6.43 -6.91 -27.15
CA GLU A 179 7.25 -5.91 -27.85
C GLU A 179 6.81 -5.76 -29.31
N ARG A 180 6.53 -6.88 -29.98
CA ARG A 180 6.10 -6.90 -31.37
C ARG A 180 4.72 -6.27 -31.57
N LEU A 181 3.82 -6.41 -30.60
CA LEU A 181 2.44 -5.92 -30.68
C LEU A 181 2.29 -4.46 -30.25
N LEU A 182 3.08 -4.01 -29.27
CA LEU A 182 2.96 -2.68 -28.67
C LEU A 182 4.12 -1.74 -29.02
N GLY A 183 5.24 -2.27 -29.52
CA GLY A 183 6.47 -1.51 -29.75
C GLY A 183 7.31 -1.27 -28.49
N TYR A 184 6.90 -1.82 -27.34
CA TYR A 184 7.64 -1.73 -26.08
C TYR A 184 7.22 -2.87 -25.14
N VAL A 185 7.98 -3.07 -24.05
CA VAL A 185 7.64 -3.98 -22.96
C VAL A 185 7.72 -3.22 -21.64
N ALA A 186 6.65 -3.25 -20.84
CA ALA A 186 6.67 -2.78 -19.46
C ALA A 186 6.96 -3.94 -18.50
N GLU A 187 6.08 -4.94 -18.48
CA GLU A 187 6.20 -6.15 -17.67
C GLU A 187 5.69 -7.37 -18.46
N PRO A 188 6.20 -8.60 -18.23
CA PRO A 188 5.70 -9.77 -18.94
C PRO A 188 4.27 -10.18 -18.53
N GLU A 189 3.75 -9.62 -17.45
CA GLU A 189 2.44 -9.94 -16.88
C GLU A 189 1.46 -8.76 -16.98
N ILE A 190 0.18 -9.08 -17.07
CA ILE A 190 -0.91 -8.10 -17.08
C ILE A 190 -1.22 -7.64 -15.66
N VAL A 191 -1.14 -8.57 -14.69
CA VAL A 191 -1.16 -8.27 -13.26
C VAL A 191 -0.11 -9.12 -12.56
N HIS A 192 0.83 -8.48 -11.88
CA HIS A 192 1.82 -9.17 -11.07
C HIS A 192 1.21 -9.72 -9.77
N ARG A 193 1.64 -10.91 -9.30
CA ARG A 193 1.10 -11.58 -8.09
C ARG A 193 1.13 -10.73 -6.81
N ASP A 194 2.14 -9.86 -6.67
CA ASP A 194 2.26 -8.97 -5.49
C ASP A 194 1.25 -7.81 -5.54
N ASN A 195 0.72 -7.54 -6.73
CA ASN A 195 -0.32 -6.56 -7.00
C ASN A 195 -1.63 -7.26 -7.34
N LEU A 196 -1.86 -8.47 -6.79
CA LEU A 196 -3.07 -9.26 -6.98
C LEU A 196 -3.61 -9.74 -5.61
N VAL A 197 -4.93 -9.72 -5.48
CA VAL A 197 -5.67 -10.23 -4.32
C VAL A 197 -6.71 -11.21 -4.83
N VAL A 198 -6.64 -12.45 -4.37
CA VAL A 198 -7.64 -13.48 -4.68
C VAL A 198 -8.87 -13.25 -3.82
N THR A 199 -10.04 -13.17 -4.43
CA THR A 199 -11.33 -13.08 -3.75
C THR A 199 -11.77 -14.48 -3.32
N ARG A 200 -12.25 -14.60 -2.08
CA ARG A 200 -12.77 -15.87 -1.52
C ARG A 200 -14.22 -16.07 -1.91
#